data_AF-A0A1K1QK83-F1
#
_entry.id   AF-A0A1K1QK83-F1
#
_cell.length_a   1.000
_cell.length_b   1.000
_cell.length_c   1.000
_cell.angle_alpha   90.00
_cell.angle_beta   90.00
_cell.angle_gamma   90.00
#
_symmetry.space_group_name_H-M   'P 1'
#
loop_
_entity.id
_entity.type
_entity.pdbx_description
1 polymer ?
#
loop_
_entity_poly.entity_id
_entity_poly.type
_entity_poly.pdbx_seq_one_letter_code
_entity_poly.pdbx_strand_id
1 'polypeptide(L)'
;MKKIVLAFIIFIQITPLFAQTNLFVTARSGLNVRENSSLDAKKTGKFNYAEKVTVLTKTDLFFEVTDDGKKIKGQWYKVTGNSDSNEELTGYVFSGFLSKPKQKDTFNFLHYNDNFDYPVIATSKGSSFHGFINTEEGRSYLKGDSIEIEWKTGVIYIAGEGDRKELVDFIIASKKIKNGKIANFRETYKKEIKYTYTNSYTEDYLNKLYLEVENYIVNSNNELIKKIIKDKEQLGYTIEEKTVDGEDIITVIGIYKSFEGKTTTVQWLSYYPEFPKLYEIDS
;
A
#
# COMPACT_ATOMS: atom_id res chain seq x y z
N MET A 1 12.51 72.09 22.36
CA MET A 1 11.15 71.59 22.03
C MET A 1 11.24 70.10 21.70
N LYS A 2 10.33 69.29 22.24
CA LYS A 2 10.41 67.83 22.38
C LYS A 2 10.54 67.09 21.03
N LYS A 3 11.48 66.15 20.94
CA LYS A 3 11.54 65.14 19.86
C LYS A 3 10.40 64.15 20.11
N ILE A 4 9.38 64.16 19.25
CA ILE A 4 8.34 63.12 19.25
C ILE A 4 8.89 61.94 18.44
N VAL A 5 9.28 60.88 19.13
CA VAL A 5 9.56 59.59 18.50
C VAL A 5 8.22 58.87 18.34
N LEU A 6 7.74 58.79 17.10
CA LEU A 6 6.53 58.04 16.75
C LEU A 6 6.90 56.56 16.70
N ALA A 7 6.60 55.80 17.75
CA ALA A 7 6.78 54.35 17.77
C ALA A 7 5.55 53.67 17.16
N PHE A 8 5.70 53.13 15.95
CA PHE A 8 4.69 52.32 15.28
C PHE A 8 4.76 50.89 15.86
N ILE A 9 3.86 50.54 16.78
CA ILE A 9 3.72 49.17 17.28
C ILE A 9 2.89 48.38 16.26
N ILE A 10 3.57 47.62 15.41
CA ILE A 10 2.93 46.66 14.51
C ILE A 10 2.54 45.42 15.35
N PHE A 11 1.26 45.30 15.68
CA PHE A 11 0.66 44.07 16.22
C PHE A 11 0.51 43.07 15.06
N ILE A 12 1.47 42.17 14.86
CA ILE A 12 1.25 40.98 14.03
C ILE A 12 0.32 40.06 14.81
N GLN A 13 -0.95 40.06 14.45
CA GLN A 13 -1.91 39.05 14.88
C GLN A 13 -1.52 37.73 14.19
N ILE A 14 -0.80 36.86 14.89
CA ILE A 14 -0.58 35.49 14.45
C ILE A 14 -1.91 34.78 14.63
N THR A 15 -2.73 34.70 13.58
CA THR A 15 -3.87 33.79 13.60
C THR A 15 -3.32 32.38 13.49
N PRO A 16 -3.55 31.50 14.49
CA PRO A 16 -3.20 30.10 14.32
C PRO A 16 -4.05 29.54 13.18
N LEU A 17 -3.40 29.23 12.06
CA LEU A 17 -3.99 28.47 10.97
C LEU A 17 -4.20 27.05 11.51
N PHE A 18 -5.32 26.81 12.19
CA PHE A 18 -5.69 25.44 12.55
C PHE A 18 -6.09 24.73 11.26
N ALA A 19 -5.21 23.87 10.77
CA ALA A 19 -5.52 22.98 9.66
C ALA A 19 -6.77 22.15 10.03
N GLN A 20 -7.83 22.30 9.24
CA GLN A 20 -9.07 21.56 9.43
C GLN A 20 -8.79 20.05 9.30
N THR A 21 -9.07 19.30 10.36
CA THR A 21 -8.89 17.84 10.35
C THR A 21 -10.19 17.18 9.92
N ASN A 22 -10.22 16.65 8.70
CA ASN A 22 -11.35 15.87 8.18
C ASN A 22 -11.11 14.38 8.41
N LEU A 23 -12.11 13.68 8.96
CA LEU A 23 -12.11 12.25 9.22
C LEU A 23 -13.40 11.62 8.68
N PHE A 24 -13.45 10.29 8.63
CA PHE A 24 -14.61 9.54 8.16
C PHE A 24 -15.23 8.69 9.26
N VAL A 25 -16.54 8.55 9.26
CA VAL A 25 -17.24 7.63 10.18
C VAL A 25 -16.97 6.18 9.77
N THR A 26 -16.40 5.39 10.67
CA THR A 26 -16.02 3.98 10.40
C THR A 26 -17.07 2.97 10.87
N ALA A 27 -17.99 3.37 11.74
CA ALA A 27 -19.08 2.50 12.19
C ALA A 27 -20.07 2.22 11.04
N ARG A 28 -20.23 0.95 10.65
CA ARG A 28 -21.13 0.55 9.54
C ARG A 28 -22.59 0.90 9.80
N SER A 29 -23.02 0.88 11.05
CA SER A 29 -24.35 1.31 11.47
C SER A 29 -24.51 2.82 11.56
N GLY A 30 -23.45 3.61 11.28
CA GLY A 30 -23.37 5.05 11.54
C GLY A 30 -22.99 5.40 12.98
N LEU A 31 -22.74 6.68 13.24
CA LEU A 31 -22.20 7.21 14.50
C LEU A 31 -23.16 8.22 15.12
N ASN A 32 -23.62 7.94 16.33
CA ASN A 32 -24.51 8.84 17.07
C ASN A 32 -23.78 10.13 17.46
N VAL A 33 -24.47 11.25 17.31
CA VAL A 33 -24.05 12.58 17.75
C VAL A 33 -24.80 12.93 19.02
N ARG A 34 -24.09 13.54 19.98
CA ARG A 34 -24.63 13.89 21.30
C ARG A 34 -24.43 15.34 21.64
N GLU A 35 -25.27 15.84 22.54
CA GLU A 35 -25.26 17.23 23.00
C GLU A 35 -24.00 17.58 23.80
N ASN A 36 -23.42 16.63 24.54
CA ASN A 36 -22.16 16.80 25.27
C ASN A 36 -21.30 15.52 25.24
N SER A 37 -20.08 15.61 25.79
CA SER A 37 -19.06 14.54 25.80
C SER A 37 -19.32 13.45 26.84
N SER A 38 -20.49 12.82 26.79
CA SER A 38 -20.91 11.72 27.67
C SER A 38 -21.80 10.71 26.95
N LEU A 39 -21.75 9.44 27.38
CA LEU A 39 -22.67 8.40 26.90
C LEU A 39 -24.11 8.59 27.35
N ASP A 40 -24.32 9.29 28.46
CA ASP A 40 -25.67 9.55 29.02
C ASP A 40 -26.30 10.81 28.39
N ALA A 41 -25.50 11.57 27.64
CA ALA A 41 -25.97 12.77 26.97
C ALA A 41 -27.04 12.47 25.93
N LYS A 42 -28.00 13.38 25.79
CA LYS A 42 -29.05 13.28 24.77
C LYS A 42 -28.43 13.11 23.37
N LYS A 43 -28.94 12.14 22.61
CA LYS A 43 -28.61 11.98 21.19
C LYS A 43 -29.30 13.10 20.41
N THR A 44 -28.52 13.83 19.63
CA THR A 44 -28.99 14.98 18.82
C THR A 44 -29.12 14.64 17.35
N GLY A 45 -28.51 13.54 16.91
CA GLY A 45 -28.60 13.06 15.53
C GLY A 45 -27.60 11.94 15.27
N LYS A 46 -27.31 11.70 13.99
CA LYS A 46 -26.45 10.60 13.54
C LYS A 46 -25.72 10.96 12.24
N PHE A 47 -24.47 10.53 12.13
CA PHE A 47 -23.72 10.53 10.87
C PHE A 47 -23.76 9.13 10.24
N ASN A 48 -23.89 9.07 8.92
CA ASN A 48 -23.86 7.81 8.17
C ASN A 48 -22.46 7.20 8.10
N TYR A 49 -22.37 5.90 7.80
CA TYR A 49 -21.09 5.27 7.48
C TYR A 49 -20.41 5.98 6.31
N ALA A 50 -19.07 6.12 6.40
CA ALA A 50 -18.24 6.84 5.44
C ALA A 50 -18.59 8.33 5.26
N GLU A 51 -19.39 8.91 6.17
CA GLU A 51 -19.60 10.35 6.19
C GLU A 51 -18.34 11.09 6.60
N LYS A 52 -18.03 12.18 5.90
CA LYS A 52 -16.89 13.04 6.20
C LYS A 52 -17.29 14.05 7.28
N VAL A 53 -16.59 14.01 8.40
CA VAL A 53 -16.76 14.97 9.50
C VAL A 53 -15.53 15.86 9.66
N THR A 54 -15.76 17.13 9.96
CA THR A 54 -14.72 18.07 10.39
C THR A 54 -14.58 18.01 11.90
N VAL A 55 -13.36 17.81 12.40
CA VAL A 55 -13.06 17.93 13.83
C VAL A 55 -12.91 19.40 14.21
N LEU A 56 -13.79 19.87 15.10
CA LEU A 56 -13.77 21.22 15.65
C LEU A 56 -12.98 21.28 16.96
N THR A 57 -13.11 20.26 17.81
CA THR A 57 -12.44 20.21 19.11
C THR A 57 -12.16 18.77 19.51
N LYS A 58 -10.97 18.51 20.05
CA LYS A 58 -10.63 17.27 20.74
C LYS A 58 -10.72 17.52 22.23
N THR A 59 -11.45 16.67 22.95
CA THR A 59 -11.51 16.74 24.41
C THR A 59 -10.52 15.75 25.02
N ASP A 60 -10.03 16.00 26.23
CA ASP A 60 -9.20 15.06 26.98
C ASP A 60 -10.03 14.00 27.75
N LEU A 61 -11.28 13.77 27.31
CA LEU A 61 -12.20 12.82 27.91
C LEU A 61 -12.13 11.49 27.17
N PHE A 62 -11.25 10.61 27.64
CA PHE A 62 -11.04 9.29 27.10
C PHE A 62 -12.11 8.30 27.54
N PHE A 63 -12.43 7.37 26.64
CA PHE A 63 -13.45 6.37 26.86
C PHE A 63 -13.08 5.06 26.14
N GLU A 64 -13.56 3.93 26.65
CA GLU A 64 -13.38 2.60 26.07
C GLU A 64 -14.74 1.92 25.94
N VAL A 65 -15.03 1.36 24.76
CA VAL A 65 -16.18 0.48 24.53
C VAL A 65 -15.71 -0.90 24.12
N THR A 66 -16.55 -1.90 24.37
CA THR A 66 -16.39 -3.22 23.77
C THR A 66 -17.39 -3.37 22.64
N ASP A 67 -16.90 -3.63 21.43
CA ASP A 67 -17.70 -3.85 20.22
C ASP A 67 -17.21 -5.16 19.58
N ASP A 68 -18.12 -6.12 19.41
CA ASP A 68 -17.81 -7.46 18.90
C ASP A 68 -16.61 -8.12 19.62
N GLY A 69 -16.59 -8.04 20.96
CA GLY A 69 -15.53 -8.58 21.80
C GLY A 69 -14.18 -7.82 21.74
N LYS A 70 -14.07 -6.77 20.91
CA LYS A 70 -12.87 -5.94 20.78
C LYS A 70 -13.00 -4.66 21.59
N LYS A 71 -11.95 -4.33 22.34
CA LYS A 71 -11.85 -3.05 23.05
C LYS A 71 -11.48 -1.94 22.07
N ILE A 72 -12.37 -0.95 21.95
CA ILE A 72 -12.16 0.26 21.15
C ILE A 72 -11.96 1.42 22.10
N LYS A 73 -10.76 2.00 22.07
CA LYS A 73 -10.39 3.18 22.85
C LYS A 73 -10.50 4.43 22.00
N GLY A 74 -10.92 5.53 22.62
CA GLY A 74 -11.00 6.83 21.96
C GLY A 74 -11.22 7.94 22.98
N GLN A 75 -11.58 9.11 22.47
CA GLN A 75 -11.95 10.28 23.27
C GLN A 75 -13.14 10.98 22.61
N TRP A 76 -13.77 11.92 23.31
CA TRP A 76 -14.86 12.68 22.72
C TRP A 76 -14.32 13.79 21.81
N TYR A 77 -14.82 13.87 20.59
CA TYR A 77 -14.58 14.97 19.66
C TYR A 77 -15.86 15.75 19.43
N LYS A 78 -15.75 17.08 19.41
CA LYS A 78 -16.79 17.93 18.81
C LYS A 78 -16.53 18.01 17.32
N VAL A 79 -17.51 17.69 16.51
CA VAL A 79 -17.41 17.62 15.04
C VAL A 79 -18.61 18.29 14.38
N THR A 80 -18.45 18.66 13.10
CA THR A 80 -19.56 19.03 12.20
C THR A 80 -19.51 18.18 10.92
N GLY A 81 -20.66 17.88 10.32
CA GLY A 81 -20.80 17.10 9.08
C GLY A 81 -22.27 17.00 8.65
N ASN A 82 -22.56 16.24 7.60
CA ASN A 82 -23.94 16.02 7.16
C ASN A 82 -24.57 14.85 7.92
N SER A 83 -25.74 15.08 8.50
CA SER A 83 -26.55 14.05 9.15
C SER A 83 -27.09 13.01 8.16
N ASP A 84 -27.77 12.00 8.69
CA ASP A 84 -28.49 11.00 7.91
C ASP A 84 -29.67 11.54 7.10
N SER A 85 -30.18 12.74 7.43
CA SER A 85 -31.13 13.50 6.63
C SER A 85 -30.48 14.52 5.67
N ASN A 86 -29.14 14.51 5.54
CA ASN A 86 -28.35 15.49 4.77
C ASN A 86 -28.44 16.94 5.27
N GLU A 87 -28.78 17.15 6.54
CA GLU A 87 -28.71 18.46 7.20
C GLU A 87 -27.38 18.63 7.95
N GLU A 88 -26.84 19.85 8.04
CA GLU A 88 -25.64 20.11 8.83
C GLU A 88 -25.90 19.82 10.32
N LEU A 89 -25.06 18.98 10.91
CA LEU A 89 -25.17 18.54 12.29
C LEU A 89 -23.83 18.75 13.01
N THR A 90 -23.88 19.48 14.12
CA THR A 90 -22.74 19.69 15.02
C THR A 90 -23.01 19.06 16.39
N GLY A 91 -22.02 18.36 16.94
CA GLY A 91 -22.11 17.82 18.30
C GLY A 91 -20.93 16.94 18.66
N TYR A 92 -21.08 16.16 19.72
CA TYR A 92 -20.02 15.31 20.26
C TYR A 92 -20.17 13.86 19.78
N VAL A 93 -19.05 13.27 19.36
CA VAL A 93 -18.96 11.88 18.90
C VAL A 93 -17.79 11.17 19.58
N PHE A 94 -17.88 9.84 19.70
CA PHE A 94 -16.77 9.03 20.19
C PHE A 94 -15.76 8.75 19.08
N SER A 95 -14.52 9.23 19.25
CA SER A 95 -13.49 9.19 18.19
C SER A 95 -13.03 7.79 17.82
N GLY A 96 -13.33 6.77 18.63
CA GLY A 96 -13.01 5.37 18.33
C GLY A 96 -13.68 4.84 17.07
N PHE A 97 -14.77 5.50 16.62
CA PHE A 97 -15.48 5.21 15.37
C PHE A 97 -15.26 6.26 14.28
N LEU A 98 -14.16 7.01 14.38
CA LEU A 98 -13.67 7.86 13.30
C LEU A 98 -12.42 7.24 12.68
N SER A 99 -12.18 7.51 11.41
CA SER A 99 -10.96 7.14 10.73
C SER A 99 -9.77 7.78 11.43
N LYS A 100 -8.60 7.20 11.23
CA LYS A 100 -7.37 7.82 11.71
C LYS A 100 -7.10 9.10 10.89
N PRO A 101 -6.45 10.11 11.49
CA PRO A 101 -5.94 11.24 10.72
C PRO A 101 -4.87 10.76 9.73
N LYS A 102 -4.29 11.71 8.99
CA LYS A 102 -3.13 11.43 8.14
C LYS A 102 -2.06 10.65 8.91
N GLN A 103 -1.62 9.54 8.33
CA GLN A 103 -0.65 8.61 8.90
C GLN A 103 0.59 8.56 8.01
N LYS A 104 1.69 8.14 8.62
CA LYS A 104 2.97 8.01 7.94
C LYS A 104 3.79 6.89 8.57
N ASP A 105 4.36 6.03 7.74
CA ASP A 105 5.11 4.86 8.18
C ASP A 105 5.97 4.30 7.03
N THR A 106 6.80 3.32 7.36
CA THR A 106 7.67 2.62 6.42
C THR A 106 7.19 1.19 6.21
N PHE A 107 7.19 0.77 4.95
CA PHE A 107 6.79 -0.57 4.52
C PHE A 107 7.81 -1.18 3.57
N ASN A 108 7.73 -2.50 3.41
CA ASN A 108 8.39 -3.21 2.30
C ASN A 108 7.42 -3.24 1.11
N PHE A 109 7.86 -2.75 -0.04
CA PHE A 109 7.11 -2.81 -1.28
C PHE A 109 7.04 -4.25 -1.81
N LEU A 110 5.86 -4.70 -2.24
CA LEU A 110 5.66 -6.03 -2.80
C LEU A 110 5.46 -5.97 -4.32
N HIS A 111 4.41 -5.28 -4.77
CA HIS A 111 4.07 -5.12 -6.19
C HIS A 111 3.03 -4.01 -6.39
N TYR A 112 2.89 -3.58 -7.64
CA TYR A 112 1.76 -2.80 -8.11
C TYR A 112 0.64 -3.75 -8.55
N ASN A 113 -0.61 -3.41 -8.24
CA ASN A 113 -1.78 -4.15 -8.67
C ASN A 113 -2.78 -3.19 -9.33
N ASP A 114 -2.85 -3.29 -10.65
CA ASP A 114 -3.67 -2.42 -11.51
C ASP A 114 -4.85 -3.17 -12.12
N ASN A 115 -5.14 -4.38 -11.64
CA ASN A 115 -6.19 -5.25 -12.18
C ASN A 115 -7.61 -4.86 -11.74
N PHE A 116 -7.76 -3.82 -10.93
CA PHE A 116 -9.02 -3.35 -10.35
C PHE A 116 -9.31 -1.91 -10.75
N ASP A 117 -10.53 -1.43 -10.49
CA ASP A 117 -10.96 -0.05 -10.75
C ASP A 117 -10.07 1.01 -10.09
N TYR A 118 -9.43 0.65 -8.97
CA TYR A 118 -8.50 1.51 -8.25
C TYR A 118 -7.13 0.84 -8.19
N PRO A 119 -6.09 1.46 -8.77
CA PRO A 119 -4.72 0.97 -8.67
C PRO A 119 -4.22 0.92 -7.22
N VAL A 120 -3.57 -0.17 -6.85
CA VAL A 120 -3.10 -0.43 -5.48
C VAL A 120 -1.61 -0.70 -5.45
N ILE A 121 -0.91 -0.12 -4.47
CA ILE A 121 0.41 -0.61 -4.05
C ILE A 121 0.22 -1.61 -2.92
N ALA A 122 0.66 -2.85 -3.15
CA ALA A 122 0.74 -3.87 -2.12
C ALA A 122 2.06 -3.75 -1.36
N THR A 123 1.97 -3.73 -0.04
CA THR A 123 3.12 -3.63 0.87
C THR A 123 3.00 -4.60 2.04
N SER A 124 4.10 -4.81 2.75
CA SER A 124 4.09 -5.52 4.03
C SER A 124 4.85 -4.77 5.13
N LYS A 125 4.44 -5.04 6.37
CA LYS A 125 5.18 -4.67 7.58
C LYS A 125 5.13 -5.84 8.55
N GLY A 126 6.28 -6.51 8.73
CA GLY A 126 6.32 -7.82 9.37
C GLY A 126 5.49 -8.84 8.58
N SER A 127 4.60 -9.55 9.26
CA SER A 127 3.66 -10.51 8.64
C SER A 127 2.35 -9.88 8.13
N SER A 128 2.15 -8.57 8.36
CA SER A 128 0.92 -7.87 7.98
C SER A 128 1.03 -7.30 6.56
N PHE A 129 -0.01 -7.50 5.77
CA PHE A 129 -0.17 -6.92 4.43
C PHE A 129 -0.97 -5.62 4.50
N HIS A 130 -0.56 -4.64 3.70
CA HIS A 130 -1.22 -3.34 3.61
C HIS A 130 -1.32 -2.94 2.14
N GLY A 131 -2.54 -2.64 1.68
CA GLY A 131 -2.81 -2.08 0.37
C GLY A 131 -3.13 -0.59 0.47
N PHE A 132 -2.58 0.20 -0.44
CA PHE A 132 -2.87 1.63 -0.53
C PHE A 132 -3.26 2.00 -1.95
N ILE A 133 -4.34 2.78 -2.10
CA ILE A 133 -4.72 3.33 -3.41
C ILE A 133 -3.62 4.31 -3.86
N ASN A 134 -3.09 4.08 -5.04
CA ASN A 134 -2.02 4.89 -5.62
C ASN A 134 -2.48 5.47 -6.96
N THR A 135 -2.79 6.76 -6.99
CA THR A 135 -3.15 7.48 -8.23
C THR A 135 -1.96 8.23 -8.83
N GLU A 136 -0.75 8.03 -8.31
CA GLU A 136 0.47 8.70 -8.80
C GLU A 136 1.02 8.00 -10.04
N GLU A 137 1.50 8.81 -10.99
CA GLU A 137 2.27 8.37 -12.14
C GLU A 137 3.77 8.19 -11.78
N GLY A 138 4.57 7.59 -12.67
CA GLY A 138 6.03 7.48 -12.47
C GLY A 138 6.48 6.38 -11.48
N ARG A 139 5.67 5.33 -11.36
CA ARG A 139 5.90 4.16 -10.50
C ARG A 139 7.20 3.43 -10.84
N SER A 140 8.07 3.26 -9.85
CA SER A 140 9.42 2.69 -10.05
C SER A 140 9.96 1.88 -8.87
N TYR A 141 9.11 1.55 -7.89
CA TYR A 141 9.52 0.70 -6.77
C TYR A 141 9.71 -0.74 -7.25
N LEU A 142 10.74 -1.39 -6.72
CA LEU A 142 11.06 -2.79 -6.98
C LEU A 142 10.73 -3.62 -5.75
N LYS A 143 10.28 -4.86 -5.95
CA LYS A 143 9.93 -5.80 -4.87
C LYS A 143 11.05 -5.87 -3.83
N GLY A 144 10.68 -5.66 -2.56
CA GLY A 144 11.58 -5.62 -1.42
C GLY A 144 12.21 -4.25 -1.13
N ASP A 145 11.96 -3.20 -1.94
CA ASP A 145 12.33 -1.84 -1.58
C ASP A 145 11.64 -1.42 -0.28
N SER A 146 12.36 -0.68 0.56
CA SER A 146 11.75 -0.03 1.70
C SER A 146 11.26 1.34 1.27
N ILE A 147 9.96 1.59 1.45
CA ILE A 147 9.28 2.81 1.05
C ILE A 147 8.61 3.45 2.25
N GLU A 148 8.75 4.76 2.36
CA GLU A 148 7.98 5.57 3.30
C GLU A 148 6.69 6.02 2.60
N ILE A 149 5.55 5.76 3.22
CA ILE A 149 4.23 6.14 2.71
C ILE A 149 3.58 7.08 3.71
N GLU A 150 3.07 8.18 3.21
CA GLU A 150 2.12 9.05 3.90
C GLU A 150 0.74 8.86 3.27
N TRP A 151 -0.27 8.56 4.09
CA TRP A 151 -1.60 8.22 3.60
C TRP A 151 -2.71 8.83 4.46
N LYS A 152 -3.91 8.87 3.87
CA LYS A 152 -5.16 9.19 4.57
C LYS A 152 -6.24 8.21 4.16
N THR A 153 -7.15 7.91 5.08
CA THR A 153 -8.39 7.23 4.74
C THR A 153 -9.25 8.13 3.86
N GLY A 154 -9.84 7.55 2.82
CA GLY A 154 -10.81 8.16 1.93
C GLY A 154 -11.93 7.19 1.60
N VAL A 155 -12.77 7.56 0.64
CA VAL A 155 -13.93 6.78 0.22
C VAL A 155 -13.77 6.40 -1.24
N ILE A 156 -14.00 5.13 -1.56
CA ILE A 156 -14.25 4.66 -2.93
C ILE A 156 -15.69 4.22 -3.08
N TYR A 157 -16.16 4.21 -4.32
CA TYR A 157 -17.47 3.70 -4.71
C TYR A 157 -17.26 2.41 -5.50
N ILE A 158 -17.94 1.35 -5.08
CA ILE A 158 -17.97 0.06 -5.77
C ILE A 158 -19.26 0.01 -6.58
N ALA A 159 -19.14 -0.07 -7.90
CA ALA A 159 -20.26 -0.09 -8.83
C ALA A 159 -21.06 -1.41 -8.72
N GLY A 160 -22.39 -1.33 -8.85
CA GLY A 160 -23.32 -2.46 -8.75
C GLY A 160 -24.71 -2.01 -8.28
N GLU A 161 -25.58 -2.96 -7.90
CA GLU A 161 -26.88 -2.62 -7.30
C GLU A 161 -26.71 -2.01 -5.90
N GLY A 162 -26.57 -0.68 -5.85
CA GLY A 162 -26.64 0.11 -4.62
C GLY A 162 -25.42 0.95 -4.24
N ASP A 163 -24.48 1.22 -5.16
CA ASP A 163 -23.30 2.10 -4.98
C ASP A 163 -22.70 2.05 -3.57
N ARG A 164 -21.99 0.96 -3.27
CA ARG A 164 -21.45 0.75 -1.92
C ARG A 164 -20.21 1.62 -1.70
N LYS A 165 -20.26 2.47 -0.68
CA LYS A 165 -19.08 3.16 -0.15
C LYS A 165 -18.16 2.19 0.59
N GLU A 166 -16.86 2.27 0.35
CA GLU A 166 -15.85 1.60 1.16
C GLU A 166 -14.76 2.57 1.60
N LEU A 167 -14.31 2.41 2.85
CA LEU A 167 -13.19 3.18 3.40
C LEU A 167 -11.88 2.49 3.06
N VAL A 168 -11.00 3.22 2.39
CA VAL A 168 -9.68 2.72 1.96
C VAL A 168 -8.61 3.77 2.20
N ASP A 169 -7.36 3.34 2.27
CA ASP A 169 -6.22 4.24 2.49
C ASP A 169 -5.62 4.70 1.16
N PHE A 170 -5.61 6.01 0.93
CA PHE A 170 -5.03 6.68 -0.25
C PHE A 170 -3.65 7.22 0.07
N ILE A 171 -2.70 6.96 -0.82
CA ILE A 171 -1.37 7.58 -0.76
C ILE A 171 -1.52 9.09 -1.01
N ILE A 172 -0.88 9.88 -0.16
CA ILE A 172 -0.69 11.32 -0.32
C ILE A 172 0.70 11.61 -0.88
N ALA A 173 1.68 10.88 -0.38
CA ALA A 173 3.06 10.93 -0.85
C ALA A 173 3.74 9.60 -0.55
N SER A 174 4.67 9.21 -1.40
CA SER A 174 5.53 8.06 -1.15
C SER A 174 6.96 8.36 -1.59
N LYS A 175 7.94 7.73 -0.95
CA LYS A 175 9.32 7.74 -1.44
C LYS A 175 10.07 6.47 -1.09
N LYS A 176 11.01 6.09 -1.95
CA LYS A 176 12.00 5.06 -1.63
C LYS A 176 12.96 5.59 -0.58
N ILE A 177 13.16 4.82 0.48
CA ILE A 177 14.13 5.15 1.54
C ILE A 177 15.34 4.20 1.52
N LYS A 178 15.16 2.97 1.02
CA LYS A 178 16.23 1.99 0.92
C LYS A 178 15.96 0.99 -0.20
N ASN A 179 17.01 0.66 -0.94
CA ASN A 179 16.99 -0.40 -1.94
C ASN A 179 16.75 -1.77 -1.31
N GLY A 180 15.83 -2.52 -1.93
CA GLY A 180 15.65 -3.94 -1.71
C GLY A 180 16.76 -4.76 -2.36
N LYS A 181 16.71 -6.09 -2.18
CA LYS A 181 17.71 -6.99 -2.78
C LYS A 181 17.74 -6.89 -4.30
N ILE A 182 16.58 -6.75 -4.96
CA ILE A 182 16.48 -6.66 -6.42
C ILE A 182 17.12 -5.36 -6.93
N ALA A 183 16.80 -4.22 -6.30
CA ALA A 183 17.42 -2.95 -6.64
C ALA A 183 18.96 -3.00 -6.49
N ASN A 184 19.45 -3.54 -5.36
CA ASN A 184 20.89 -3.73 -5.13
C ASN A 184 21.52 -4.68 -6.15
N PHE A 185 20.81 -5.74 -6.54
CA PHE A 185 21.27 -6.67 -7.57
C PHE A 185 21.44 -5.95 -8.91
N ARG A 186 20.44 -5.19 -9.37
CA ARG A 186 20.51 -4.45 -10.63
C ARG A 186 21.68 -3.46 -10.66
N GLU A 187 21.93 -2.75 -9.55
CA GLU A 187 23.04 -1.80 -9.42
C GLU A 187 24.43 -2.48 -9.43
N THR A 188 24.55 -3.67 -8.86
CA THR A 188 25.84 -4.38 -8.70
C THR A 188 26.18 -5.30 -9.87
N TYR A 189 25.18 -6.02 -10.38
CA TYR A 189 25.32 -6.98 -11.47
C TYR A 189 25.46 -6.30 -12.84
N LYS A 190 24.69 -5.22 -13.08
CA LYS A 190 24.73 -4.36 -14.29
C LYS A 190 24.60 -5.09 -15.64
N LYS A 191 24.12 -6.33 -15.65
CA LYS A 191 23.81 -7.11 -16.85
C LYS A 191 22.34 -7.48 -16.82
N GLU A 192 21.72 -7.47 -17.99
CA GLU A 192 20.38 -8.01 -18.17
C GLU A 192 20.40 -9.53 -18.02
N ILE A 193 19.34 -10.09 -17.44
CA ILE A 193 19.10 -11.53 -17.41
C ILE A 193 18.49 -11.90 -18.76
N LYS A 194 19.27 -12.54 -19.63
CA LYS A 194 18.79 -12.90 -20.98
C LYS A 194 17.74 -13.99 -20.91
N TYR A 195 16.83 -14.03 -21.88
CA TYR A 195 15.91 -15.16 -21.99
C TYR A 195 15.65 -15.56 -23.43
N THR A 196 15.27 -16.82 -23.59
CA THR A 196 14.86 -17.43 -24.87
C THR A 196 13.65 -18.32 -24.62
N TYR A 197 12.77 -18.44 -25.60
CA TYR A 197 11.54 -19.23 -25.48
C TYR A 197 11.32 -20.12 -26.70
N THR A 198 10.63 -21.24 -26.52
CA THR A 198 10.29 -22.16 -27.61
C THR A 198 8.97 -21.81 -28.30
N ASN A 199 8.05 -21.14 -27.58
CA ASN A 199 6.71 -20.80 -28.04
C ASN A 199 6.48 -19.28 -28.08
N SER A 200 5.44 -18.84 -28.79
CA SER A 200 5.06 -17.43 -28.81
C SER A 200 4.34 -17.04 -27.51
N TYR A 201 4.84 -16.02 -26.82
CA TYR A 201 4.26 -15.47 -25.60
C TYR A 201 3.92 -13.99 -25.76
N THR A 202 2.92 -13.52 -25.01
CA THR A 202 2.62 -12.08 -24.95
C THR A 202 3.72 -11.35 -24.17
N GLU A 203 3.94 -10.07 -24.49
CA GLU A 203 4.93 -9.24 -23.80
C GLU A 203 4.61 -9.09 -22.30
N ASP A 204 3.34 -8.94 -21.94
CA ASP A 204 2.89 -8.89 -20.54
C ASP A 204 3.25 -10.18 -19.77
N TYR A 205 3.08 -11.34 -20.40
CA TYR A 205 3.47 -12.62 -19.80
C TYR A 205 4.98 -12.71 -19.59
N LEU A 206 5.78 -12.35 -20.61
CA LEU A 206 7.23 -12.34 -20.53
C LEU A 206 7.75 -11.37 -19.45
N ASN A 207 7.14 -10.19 -19.34
CA ASN A 207 7.48 -9.20 -18.31
C ASN A 207 7.19 -9.72 -16.89
N LYS A 208 6.03 -10.35 -16.67
CA LYS A 208 5.69 -10.98 -15.39
C LYS A 208 6.68 -12.08 -15.02
N LEU A 209 6.98 -12.95 -15.99
CA LEU A 209 7.91 -14.05 -15.78
C LEU A 209 9.34 -13.58 -15.51
N TYR A 210 9.81 -12.54 -16.23
CA TYR A 210 11.11 -11.91 -15.97
C TYR A 210 11.24 -11.45 -14.51
N LEU A 211 10.21 -10.77 -13.99
CA LEU A 211 10.21 -10.29 -12.60
C LEU A 211 10.24 -11.44 -11.59
N GLU A 212 9.52 -12.54 -11.85
CA GLU A 212 9.55 -13.71 -10.97
C GLU A 212 10.89 -14.45 -11.03
N VAL A 213 11.48 -14.61 -12.21
CA VAL A 213 12.81 -15.23 -12.36
C VAL A 213 13.90 -14.39 -11.72
N GLU A 214 13.89 -13.07 -11.92
CA GLU A 214 14.81 -12.15 -11.24
C GLU A 214 14.65 -12.24 -9.71
N ASN A 215 13.41 -12.24 -9.22
CA ASN A 215 13.13 -12.40 -7.80
C ASN A 215 13.64 -13.74 -7.24
N TYR A 216 13.51 -14.84 -7.99
CA TYR A 216 14.10 -16.14 -7.62
C TYR A 216 15.63 -16.06 -7.56
N ILE A 217 16.28 -15.60 -8.63
CA ILE A 217 17.76 -15.51 -8.74
C ILE A 217 18.34 -14.71 -7.56
N VAL A 218 17.76 -13.54 -7.29
CA VAL A 218 18.23 -12.63 -6.22
C VAL A 218 18.06 -13.22 -4.81
N ASN A 219 17.09 -14.10 -4.63
CA ASN A 219 16.81 -14.74 -3.34
C ASN A 219 17.27 -16.20 -3.26
N SER A 220 17.94 -16.71 -4.30
CA SER A 220 18.28 -18.12 -4.39
C SER A 220 19.33 -18.52 -3.35
N ASN A 221 19.14 -19.71 -2.78
CA ASN A 221 20.14 -20.36 -1.95
C ASN A 221 21.12 -21.22 -2.76
N ASN A 222 20.89 -21.41 -4.06
CA ASN A 222 21.74 -22.20 -4.93
C ASN A 222 23.15 -21.57 -5.05
N GLU A 223 24.16 -22.28 -4.58
CA GLU A 223 25.55 -21.79 -4.53
C GLU A 223 26.14 -21.53 -5.92
N LEU A 224 25.71 -22.25 -6.96
CA LEU A 224 26.12 -21.97 -8.34
C LEU A 224 25.58 -20.62 -8.81
N ILE A 225 24.30 -20.34 -8.56
CA ILE A 225 23.69 -19.03 -8.90
C ILE A 225 24.42 -17.90 -8.16
N LYS A 226 24.67 -18.04 -6.86
CA LYS A 226 25.43 -17.05 -6.08
C LYS A 226 26.83 -16.81 -6.66
N LYS A 227 27.52 -17.88 -7.07
CA LYS A 227 28.84 -17.80 -7.70
C LYS A 227 28.80 -17.08 -9.04
N ILE A 228 27.82 -17.39 -9.90
CA ILE A 228 27.63 -16.72 -11.20
C ILE A 228 27.43 -15.21 -11.01
N ILE A 229 26.60 -14.80 -10.05
CA ILE A 229 26.38 -13.38 -9.71
C ILE A 229 27.67 -12.72 -9.24
N LYS A 230 28.40 -13.36 -8.31
CA LYS A 230 29.66 -12.86 -7.76
C LYS A 230 30.73 -12.68 -8.83
N ASP A 231 30.86 -13.67 -9.71
CA ASP A 231 31.85 -13.68 -10.81
C ASP A 231 31.39 -12.82 -12.00
N LYS A 232 30.18 -12.22 -11.91
CA LYS A 232 29.54 -11.40 -12.96
C LYS A 232 29.47 -12.14 -14.31
N GLU A 233 29.30 -13.46 -14.29
CA GLU A 233 29.03 -14.27 -15.48
C GLU A 233 27.65 -13.91 -16.06
N GLN A 234 27.41 -14.15 -17.36
CA GLN A 234 26.11 -13.86 -17.98
C GLN A 234 25.06 -14.86 -17.52
N LEU A 235 24.01 -14.40 -16.83
CA LEU A 235 22.83 -15.16 -16.47
C LEU A 235 21.80 -15.10 -17.60
N GLY A 236 21.06 -16.17 -17.74
CA GLY A 236 19.82 -16.15 -18.49
C GLY A 236 18.92 -17.31 -18.13
N TYR A 237 17.78 -17.42 -18.79
CA TYR A 237 16.87 -18.54 -18.63
C TYR A 237 16.19 -18.95 -19.94
N THR A 238 15.90 -20.23 -20.08
CA THR A 238 14.99 -20.73 -21.13
C THR A 238 13.56 -20.77 -20.60
N ILE A 239 12.59 -20.58 -21.50
CA ILE A 239 11.16 -20.75 -21.23
C ILE A 239 10.68 -21.87 -22.16
N GLU A 240 10.30 -22.99 -21.58
CA GLU A 240 9.90 -24.20 -22.28
C GLU A 240 8.55 -24.67 -21.75
N GLU A 241 7.77 -25.35 -22.59
CA GLU A 241 6.57 -26.07 -22.14
C GLU A 241 6.89 -27.56 -22.07
N LYS A 242 6.50 -28.19 -20.97
CA LYS A 242 6.58 -29.64 -20.80
C LYS A 242 5.21 -30.21 -20.48
N THR A 243 4.88 -31.32 -21.13
CA THR A 243 3.71 -32.12 -20.78
C THR A 243 4.06 -33.00 -19.58
N VAL A 244 3.30 -32.88 -18.51
CA VAL A 244 3.36 -33.75 -17.33
C VAL A 244 2.16 -34.69 -17.37
N ASP A 245 2.42 -35.98 -17.21
CA ASP A 245 1.41 -37.06 -17.19
C ASP A 245 0.47 -37.10 -18.42
N GLY A 246 0.89 -36.55 -19.56
CA GLY A 246 0.18 -36.63 -20.84
C GLY A 246 -0.97 -35.62 -21.02
N GLU A 247 -1.34 -34.86 -20.00
CA GLU A 247 -2.49 -33.93 -20.04
C GLU A 247 -2.13 -32.48 -19.67
N ASP A 248 -1.26 -32.27 -18.68
CA ASP A 248 -0.97 -30.92 -18.17
C ASP A 248 0.27 -30.31 -18.84
N ILE A 249 0.11 -29.10 -19.38
CA ILE A 249 1.24 -28.30 -19.90
C ILE A 249 1.75 -27.39 -18.79
N ILE A 250 3.00 -27.60 -18.39
CA ILE A 250 3.67 -26.77 -17.38
C ILE A 250 4.75 -25.93 -18.06
N THR A 251 4.80 -24.64 -17.71
CA THR A 251 5.93 -23.80 -18.08
C THR A 251 7.14 -24.16 -17.22
N VAL A 252 8.24 -24.53 -17.87
CA VAL A 252 9.51 -24.89 -17.24
C VAL A 252 10.56 -23.85 -17.59
N ILE A 253 11.27 -23.41 -16.55
CA ILE A 253 12.31 -22.39 -16.64
C ILE A 253 13.67 -23.01 -16.36
N GLY A 254 14.57 -22.98 -17.34
CA GLY A 254 15.95 -23.43 -17.20
C GLY A 254 16.88 -22.25 -16.97
N ILE A 255 17.25 -21.95 -15.72
CA ILE A 255 18.24 -20.91 -15.43
C ILE A 255 19.61 -21.43 -15.87
N TYR A 256 20.32 -20.64 -16.66
CA TYR A 256 21.62 -20.96 -17.19
C TYR A 256 22.65 -19.86 -16.96
N LYS A 257 23.92 -20.24 -17.08
CA LYS A 257 25.01 -19.30 -17.32
C LYS A 257 25.53 -19.42 -18.74
N SER A 258 26.05 -18.32 -19.28
CA SER A 258 26.78 -18.31 -20.54
C SER A 258 28.20 -17.79 -20.35
N PHE A 259 29.15 -18.54 -20.91
CA PHE A 259 30.57 -18.19 -20.96
C PHE A 259 31.15 -18.66 -22.31
N GLU A 260 31.83 -17.77 -23.03
CA GLU A 260 32.46 -18.07 -24.33
C GLU A 260 31.54 -18.77 -25.35
N GLY A 261 30.26 -18.36 -25.39
CA GLY A 261 29.28 -18.90 -26.33
C GLY A 261 28.69 -20.27 -25.94
N LYS A 262 29.13 -20.87 -24.83
CA LYS A 262 28.51 -22.07 -24.26
C LYS A 262 27.49 -21.69 -23.20
N THR A 263 26.36 -22.38 -23.18
CA THR A 263 25.34 -22.29 -22.13
C THR A 263 25.37 -23.53 -21.26
N THR A 264 25.15 -23.35 -19.96
CA THR A 264 25.04 -24.46 -19.01
C THR A 264 23.90 -24.16 -18.05
N THR A 265 22.87 -25.01 -18.06
CA THR A 265 21.75 -24.93 -17.12
C THR A 265 22.22 -25.31 -15.73
N VAL A 266 21.83 -24.49 -14.75
CA VAL A 266 22.24 -24.63 -13.33
C VAL A 266 21.07 -24.85 -12.39
N GLN A 267 19.85 -24.55 -12.84
CA GLN A 267 18.63 -24.81 -12.08
C GLN A 267 17.43 -24.94 -13.01
N TRP A 268 16.59 -25.94 -12.76
CA TRP A 268 15.27 -26.06 -13.37
C TRP A 268 14.19 -25.62 -12.39
N LEU A 269 13.19 -24.90 -12.89
CA LEU A 269 12.03 -24.44 -12.14
C LEU A 269 10.75 -24.74 -12.91
N SER A 270 9.64 -24.99 -12.21
CA SER A 270 8.30 -24.96 -12.77
C SER A 270 7.58 -23.66 -12.43
N TYR A 271 6.76 -23.18 -13.36
CA TYR A 271 5.93 -21.98 -13.22
C TYR A 271 4.47 -22.33 -13.50
N TYR A 272 3.59 -21.98 -12.55
CA TYR A 272 2.16 -22.14 -12.68
C TYR A 272 1.51 -20.76 -12.81
N PRO A 273 0.95 -20.39 -13.98
CA PRO A 273 0.35 -19.07 -14.18
C PRO A 273 -0.81 -18.76 -13.22
N GLU A 274 -1.55 -19.80 -12.79
CA GLU A 274 -2.67 -19.67 -11.84
C GLU A 274 -2.21 -19.29 -10.43
N PHE A 275 -1.00 -19.70 -10.06
CA PHE A 275 -0.36 -19.42 -8.77
C PHE A 275 1.05 -18.90 -9.04
N PRO A 276 1.20 -17.62 -9.45
CA PRO A 276 2.44 -17.08 -10.01
C PRO A 276 3.58 -17.16 -8.99
N LYS A 277 4.28 -18.29 -9.04
CA LYS A 277 5.37 -18.68 -8.16
C LYS A 277 6.19 -19.73 -8.87
N LEU A 278 7.50 -19.61 -8.73
CA LEU A 278 8.47 -20.58 -9.22
C LEU A 278 8.71 -21.66 -8.15
N TYR A 279 8.76 -22.91 -8.58
CA TYR A 279 9.09 -24.06 -7.74
C TYR A 279 10.32 -24.76 -8.30
N GLU A 280 11.25 -25.16 -7.43
CA GLU A 280 12.42 -25.92 -7.84
C GLU A 280 12.00 -27.32 -8.31
N ILE A 281 12.51 -27.73 -9.47
CA ILE A 281 12.38 -29.11 -9.95
C ILE A 281 13.64 -29.84 -9.52
N ASP A 282 13.50 -30.82 -8.65
CA ASP A 282 14.60 -31.69 -8.25
C ASP A 282 15.12 -32.45 -9.48
N SER A 283 16.43 -32.36 -9.71
CA SER A 283 17.16 -33.08 -10.76
C SER A 283 17.78 -34.36 -10.23
#